data_AF-A0A1L5KWM1-F1
#
_entry.id   AF-A0A1L5KWM1-F1
#
_cell.length_a   1.000
_cell.length_b   1.000
_cell.length_c   1.000
_cell.angle_alpha   90.00
_cell.angle_beta   90.00
_cell.angle_gamma   90.00
#
_symmetry.space_group_name_H-M   'P 1'
#
loop_
_entity.id
_entity.type
_entity.pdbx_description
1 polymer ?
#
loop_
_entity_poly.entity_id
_entity_poly.type
_entity_poly.pdbx_seq_one_letter_code
_entity_poly.pdbx_strand_id
1 'polypeptide(L)'
;ARIVISQPTTLNLEKKIITPDNMGNNNTNFCALIIDADTTINAGKDGGIDTGVNGGYGVNVRKGAAVTINDGYYYGGGTAVQVQKGTLIINGGTFACEPFGDPYGYNFLINCVDSAYKNGTAKVIIQGGTFINFAPSNNSAEGADTNFVADGYKVVPQTQTNGDIWYTVVAE
;
A
#
# COMPACT_ATOMS: atom_id res chain seq x y z
N ALA A 1 9.58 -8.11 15.27
CA ALA A 1 10.72 -8.44 14.38
C ALA A 1 10.55 -7.66 13.08
N ARG A 2 11.64 -7.26 12.41
CA ARG A 2 11.62 -6.60 11.10
C ARG A 2 11.81 -7.65 10.02
N ILE A 3 10.88 -7.78 9.08
CA ILE A 3 11.07 -8.67 7.93
C ILE A 3 11.67 -7.83 6.80
N VAL A 4 12.80 -8.27 6.26
CA VAL A 4 13.47 -7.61 5.13
C VAL A 4 13.68 -8.65 4.05
N ILE A 5 13.14 -8.39 2.86
CA ILE A 5 13.42 -9.15 1.65
C ILE A 5 14.60 -8.50 0.94
N SER A 6 15.77 -9.14 1.00
CA SER A 6 17.03 -8.61 0.45
C SER A 6 17.49 -9.29 -0.83
N GLN A 7 16.77 -10.30 -1.29
CA GLN A 7 17.02 -11.05 -2.53
C GLN A 7 15.70 -11.25 -3.27
N PRO A 8 15.71 -11.33 -4.61
CA PRO A 8 14.48 -11.52 -5.37
C PRO A 8 13.72 -12.76 -4.93
N THR A 9 12.40 -12.65 -4.76
CA THR A 9 11.59 -13.77 -4.23
C THR A 9 10.11 -13.69 -4.60
N THR A 10 9.39 -14.75 -4.27
CA THR A 10 7.91 -14.77 -4.26
C THR A 10 7.43 -15.14 -2.86
N LEU A 11 6.59 -14.29 -2.29
CA LEU A 11 5.89 -14.56 -1.03
C LEU A 11 4.51 -15.14 -1.33
N ASN A 12 4.25 -16.37 -0.87
CA ASN A 12 2.93 -16.96 -0.89
C ASN A 12 2.35 -16.89 0.53
N LEU A 13 1.36 -16.02 0.75
CA LEU A 13 0.80 -15.72 2.07
C LEU A 13 -0.60 -16.31 2.19
N GLU A 14 -0.69 -17.50 2.77
CA GLU A 14 -1.98 -18.13 3.13
C GLU A 14 -2.63 -17.47 4.36
N LYS A 15 -1.81 -16.76 5.16
CA LYS A 15 -2.21 -15.99 6.34
C LYS A 15 -1.44 -14.68 6.40
N LYS A 16 -2.01 -13.70 7.11
CA LYS A 16 -1.39 -12.38 7.27
C LYS A 16 -0.09 -12.47 8.07
N ILE A 17 0.88 -11.66 7.69
CA ILE A 17 1.96 -11.23 8.58
C ILE A 17 1.35 -10.23 9.56
N ILE A 18 1.35 -10.55 10.85
CA ILE A 18 0.79 -9.69 11.89
C ILE A 18 1.92 -9.09 12.72
N THR A 19 1.92 -7.78 12.94
CA THR A 19 2.82 -7.12 13.90
C THR A 19 2.11 -6.73 15.19
N PRO A 20 2.83 -6.52 16.30
CA PRO A 20 2.22 -6.01 17.53
C PRO A 20 1.60 -4.63 17.34
N ASP A 21 0.60 -4.33 18.17
CA ASP A 21 0.04 -2.98 18.29
C ASP A 21 1.11 -1.96 18.75
N ASN A 22 0.86 -0.67 18.48
CA ASN A 22 1.66 0.49 18.88
C ASN A 22 3.05 0.53 18.24
N MET A 23 3.27 -0.22 17.16
CA MET A 23 4.50 -0.17 16.38
C MET A 23 4.73 1.20 15.72
N GLY A 24 3.70 2.01 15.49
CA GLY A 24 3.80 3.39 15.02
C GLY A 24 4.53 4.33 16.00
N ASN A 25 4.58 3.98 17.29
CA ASN A 25 5.35 4.74 18.30
C ASN A 25 6.85 4.38 18.29
N ASN A 26 7.29 3.49 17.39
CA ASN A 26 8.66 3.01 17.32
C ASN A 26 9.49 3.80 16.29
N ASN A 27 10.34 4.71 16.77
CA ASN A 27 11.20 5.53 15.91
C ASN A 27 12.31 4.75 15.18
N THR A 28 12.53 3.48 15.51
CA THR A 28 13.64 2.68 14.98
C THR A 28 13.16 1.60 14.01
N ASN A 29 11.98 1.05 14.24
CA ASN A 29 11.48 -0.12 13.51
C ASN A 29 9.95 -0.19 13.52
N PHE A 30 9.28 0.67 12.74
CA PHE A 30 7.82 0.67 12.65
C PHE A 30 7.26 -0.04 11.40
N CYS A 31 8.06 -0.35 10.37
CA CYS A 31 7.56 -1.04 9.18
C CYS A 31 7.52 -2.58 9.34
N ALA A 32 6.40 -3.21 8.95
CA ALA A 32 6.22 -4.66 9.05
C ALA A 32 7.05 -5.42 8.01
N LEU A 33 6.95 -5.04 6.73
CA LEU A 33 7.66 -5.67 5.62
C LEU A 33 8.46 -4.66 4.80
N ILE A 34 9.78 -4.81 4.82
CA ILE A 34 10.68 -4.04 3.96
C ILE A 34 11.07 -4.90 2.75
N ILE A 35 10.98 -4.31 1.56
CA ILE A 35 11.33 -4.98 0.31
C ILE A 35 12.46 -4.21 -0.37
N ASP A 36 13.66 -4.79 -0.35
CA ASP A 36 14.89 -4.23 -0.92
C ASP A 36 15.26 -4.89 -2.27
N ALA A 37 14.52 -5.92 -2.71
CA ALA A 37 14.74 -6.66 -3.96
C ALA A 37 13.41 -7.09 -4.59
N ASP A 38 13.43 -7.40 -5.89
CA ASP A 38 12.22 -7.70 -6.66
C ASP A 38 11.36 -8.79 -6.02
N THR A 39 10.09 -8.51 -5.79
CA THR A 39 9.22 -9.39 -5.01
C THR A 39 7.84 -9.49 -5.61
N THR A 40 7.35 -10.72 -5.80
CA THR A 40 5.92 -10.96 -6.06
C THR A 40 5.26 -11.42 -4.76
N ILE A 41 4.12 -10.84 -4.41
CA ILE A 41 3.31 -11.24 -3.27
C ILE A 41 2.00 -11.83 -3.79
N ASN A 42 1.83 -13.14 -3.59
CA ASN A 42 0.59 -13.87 -3.81
C ASN A 42 -0.04 -14.12 -2.44
N ALA A 43 -1.08 -13.38 -2.08
CA ALA A 43 -1.78 -13.61 -0.83
C ALA A 43 -3.21 -14.06 -1.11
N GLY A 44 -3.70 -15.06 -0.37
CA GLY A 44 -5.11 -15.42 -0.41
C GLY A 44 -5.98 -14.41 0.34
N LYS A 45 -7.30 -14.65 0.40
CA LYS A 45 -8.26 -13.79 1.13
C LYS A 45 -7.90 -13.53 2.60
N ASP A 46 -7.24 -14.50 3.24
CA ASP A 46 -6.81 -14.42 4.64
C ASP A 46 -5.33 -14.02 4.78
N GLY A 47 -4.65 -13.81 3.65
CA GLY A 47 -3.25 -13.44 3.52
C GLY A 47 -3.03 -11.93 3.50
N GLY A 48 -1.75 -11.54 3.54
CA GLY A 48 -1.34 -10.14 3.43
C GLY A 48 -0.63 -9.64 4.69
N ILE A 49 -0.91 -8.42 5.12
CA ILE A 49 -0.24 -7.75 6.24
C ILE A 49 -1.26 -7.05 7.12
N ASP A 50 -1.08 -7.15 8.43
CA ASP A 50 -1.88 -6.43 9.41
C ASP A 50 -0.98 -5.87 10.52
N THR A 51 -0.89 -4.54 10.60
CA THR A 51 0.00 -3.91 11.56
C THR A 51 -0.62 -3.68 12.94
N GLY A 52 -1.88 -4.04 13.14
CA GLY A 52 -2.59 -3.80 14.39
C GLY A 52 -2.86 -2.32 14.66
N VAL A 53 -3.36 -2.04 15.87
CA VAL A 53 -3.75 -0.70 16.34
C VAL A 53 -2.51 0.17 16.57
N ASN A 54 -2.54 1.43 16.17
CA ASN A 54 -1.37 2.32 16.17
C ASN A 54 -0.16 1.62 15.53
N GLY A 55 -0.41 0.87 14.46
CA GLY A 55 0.60 0.12 13.73
C GLY A 55 1.61 1.06 13.08
N GLY A 56 2.68 0.50 12.51
CA GLY A 56 3.49 1.27 11.58
C GLY A 56 3.15 0.92 10.13
N TYR A 57 4.05 1.18 9.19
CA TYR A 57 3.76 0.95 7.78
C TYR A 57 3.68 -0.54 7.45
N GLY A 58 2.73 -0.92 6.60
CA GLY A 58 2.57 -2.30 6.14
C GLY A 58 3.77 -2.76 5.31
N VAL A 59 3.96 -2.17 4.13
CA VAL A 59 5.05 -2.47 3.20
C VAL A 59 5.87 -1.21 2.90
N ASN A 60 7.19 -1.33 2.83
CA ASN A 60 8.07 -0.29 2.30
C ASN A 60 8.97 -0.84 1.18
N VAL A 61 8.73 -0.38 -0.05
CA VAL A 61 9.48 -0.71 -1.26
C VAL A 61 10.67 0.22 -1.41
N ARG A 62 11.88 -0.35 -1.42
CA ARG A 62 13.13 0.41 -1.39
C ARG A 62 14.14 -0.11 -2.40
N LYS A 63 15.23 0.65 -2.52
CA LYS A 63 16.44 0.29 -3.28
C LYS A 63 16.20 -0.03 -4.75
N GLY A 64 15.07 0.40 -5.32
CA GLY A 64 14.76 0.18 -6.73
C GLY A 64 14.03 -1.13 -7.01
N ALA A 65 13.56 -1.85 -5.99
CA ALA A 65 12.83 -3.10 -6.16
C ALA A 65 11.56 -2.93 -7.01
N ALA A 66 11.30 -3.89 -7.87
CA ALA A 66 10.01 -4.08 -8.54
C ALA A 66 9.14 -5.03 -7.70
N VAL A 67 8.02 -4.53 -7.21
CA VAL A 67 7.09 -5.29 -6.36
C VAL A 67 5.76 -5.45 -7.05
N THR A 68 5.26 -6.69 -7.12
CA THR A 68 3.91 -7.00 -7.62
C THR A 68 3.08 -7.58 -6.50
N ILE A 69 1.92 -6.99 -6.22
CA ILE A 69 0.92 -7.51 -5.28
C ILE A 69 -0.26 -8.03 -6.08
N ASN A 70 -0.56 -9.32 -5.97
CA ASN A 70 -1.60 -9.95 -6.76
C ASN A 70 -2.98 -9.95 -6.09
N ASP A 71 -3.03 -10.14 -4.77
CA ASP A 71 -4.26 -10.13 -3.96
C ASP A 71 -3.89 -10.04 -2.47
N GLY A 72 -4.87 -10.12 -1.56
CA GLY A 72 -4.69 -10.16 -0.11
C GLY A 72 -5.27 -8.96 0.61
N TYR A 73 -5.05 -8.89 1.93
CA TYR A 73 -5.46 -7.76 2.76
C TYR A 73 -4.23 -7.07 3.36
N TYR A 74 -4.09 -5.77 3.12
CA TYR A 74 -2.95 -4.97 3.56
C TYR A 74 -3.44 -3.81 4.41
N TYR A 75 -3.11 -3.89 5.70
CA TYR A 75 -3.40 -2.86 6.67
C TYR A 75 -2.13 -2.30 7.29
N GLY A 76 -2.04 -0.96 7.34
CA GLY A 76 -0.94 -0.22 7.93
C GLY A 76 -1.41 0.90 8.85
N GLY A 77 -0.60 1.29 9.83
CA GLY A 77 -0.81 2.54 10.56
C GLY A 77 -0.39 3.72 9.68
N GLY A 78 -1.36 4.50 9.20
CA GLY A 78 -1.15 5.59 8.25
C GLY A 78 -0.91 5.14 6.79
N THR A 79 -0.15 4.07 6.57
CA THR A 79 0.29 3.67 5.22
C THR A 79 0.34 2.16 5.05
N ALA A 80 -0.44 1.63 4.11
CA ALA A 80 -0.42 0.21 3.77
C ALA A 80 0.81 -0.12 2.92
N VAL A 81 1.13 0.72 1.92
CA VAL A 81 2.34 0.56 1.09
C VAL A 81 3.00 1.91 0.82
N GLN A 82 4.29 2.01 1.15
CA GLN A 82 5.15 3.11 0.73
C GLN A 82 6.14 2.65 -0.34
N VAL A 83 6.36 3.48 -1.36
CA VAL A 83 7.44 3.35 -2.34
C VAL A 83 8.47 4.45 -2.10
N GLN A 84 9.54 4.10 -1.38
CA GLN A 84 10.67 5.01 -1.18
C GLN A 84 11.52 5.13 -2.46
N LYS A 85 11.74 4.00 -3.14
CA LYS A 85 12.43 3.91 -4.44
C LYS A 85 12.16 2.55 -5.05
N GLY A 86 11.60 2.49 -6.25
CA GLY A 86 11.21 1.25 -6.92
C GLY A 86 9.91 1.42 -7.70
N THR A 87 9.33 0.28 -8.08
CA THR A 87 8.02 0.23 -8.75
C THR A 87 7.11 -0.70 -7.97
N LEU A 88 5.90 -0.26 -7.68
CA LEU A 88 4.82 -1.07 -7.15
C LEU A 88 3.77 -1.29 -8.23
N ILE A 89 3.41 -2.55 -8.47
CA ILE A 89 2.29 -2.97 -9.31
C ILE A 89 1.26 -3.66 -8.40
N ILE A 90 0.02 -3.20 -8.44
CA ILE A 90 -1.09 -3.81 -7.69
C ILE A 90 -2.09 -4.36 -8.71
N ASN A 91 -2.25 -5.68 -8.75
CA ASN A 91 -3.24 -6.35 -9.59
C ASN A 91 -4.56 -6.62 -8.85
N GLY A 92 -4.53 -6.60 -7.51
CA GLY A 92 -5.68 -6.94 -6.67
C GLY A 92 -5.38 -6.75 -5.18
N GLY A 93 -6.35 -7.12 -4.34
CA GLY A 93 -6.27 -7.01 -2.88
C GLY A 93 -7.11 -5.88 -2.30
N THR A 94 -7.18 -5.83 -0.97
CA THR A 94 -7.84 -4.77 -0.19
C THR A 94 -6.82 -4.03 0.64
N PHE A 95 -6.83 -2.70 0.55
CA PHE A 95 -5.88 -1.82 1.21
C PHE A 95 -6.61 -0.86 2.14
N ALA A 96 -6.14 -0.79 3.39
CA ALA A 96 -6.68 0.10 4.41
C ALA A 96 -5.57 0.61 5.33
N CYS A 97 -5.82 1.73 6.01
CA CYS A 97 -4.93 2.22 7.04
C CYS A 97 -5.69 2.97 8.13
N GLU A 98 -5.08 3.15 9.28
CA GLU A 98 -5.52 4.21 10.21
C GLU A 98 -5.31 5.57 9.53
N PRO A 99 -6.26 6.51 9.63
CA PRO A 99 -6.06 7.84 9.07
C PRO A 99 -4.93 8.55 9.80
N PHE A 100 -4.12 9.30 9.05
CA PHE A 100 -3.33 10.37 9.63
C PHE A 100 -4.25 11.47 10.17
N GLY A 101 -3.71 12.29 11.08
CA GLY A 101 -4.41 13.46 11.59
C GLY A 101 -4.73 14.49 10.50
N ASP A 102 -5.67 15.39 10.81
CA ASP A 102 -6.01 16.50 9.92
C ASP A 102 -4.77 17.34 9.56
N PRO A 103 -4.64 17.77 8.30
CA PRO A 103 -5.61 17.65 7.19
C PRO A 103 -5.44 16.39 6.33
N TYR A 104 -4.64 15.40 6.74
CA TYR A 104 -4.13 14.38 5.83
C TYR A 104 -5.03 13.15 5.68
N GLY A 105 -5.77 12.75 6.72
CA GLY A 105 -6.68 11.60 6.64
C GLY A 105 -6.03 10.36 6.02
N TYR A 106 -6.62 9.81 4.96
CA TYR A 106 -6.16 8.58 4.30
C TYR A 106 -5.25 8.81 3.08
N ASN A 107 -4.77 10.04 2.86
CA ASN A 107 -4.02 10.42 1.66
C ASN A 107 -2.75 9.58 1.44
N PHE A 108 -2.20 8.97 2.49
CA PHE A 108 -0.97 8.19 2.45
C PHE A 108 -1.20 6.66 2.50
N LEU A 109 -2.41 6.17 2.20
CA LEU A 109 -2.68 4.73 2.14
C LEU A 109 -1.68 4.01 1.21
N ILE A 110 -1.56 4.52 -0.01
CA ILE A 110 -0.52 4.17 -0.98
C ILE A 110 0.28 5.42 -1.27
N ASN A 111 1.57 5.40 -0.96
CA ASN A 111 2.39 6.61 -0.91
C ASN A 111 3.71 6.42 -1.66
N CYS A 112 4.17 7.42 -2.40
CA CYS A 112 5.54 7.52 -2.84
C CYS A 112 6.30 8.53 -1.96
N VAL A 113 7.63 8.45 -1.94
CA VAL A 113 8.40 9.57 -1.37
C VAL A 113 8.47 10.68 -2.42
N ASP A 114 8.00 11.89 -2.08
CA ASP A 114 7.84 13.03 -2.99
C ASP A 114 9.01 13.23 -3.97
N SER A 115 10.24 13.23 -3.45
CA SER A 115 11.43 13.49 -4.27
C SER A 115 11.71 12.35 -5.25
N ALA A 116 11.43 11.10 -4.85
CA ALA A 116 11.55 9.92 -5.68
C ALA A 116 10.41 9.83 -6.71
N TYR A 117 9.21 10.27 -6.35
CA TYR A 117 8.08 10.34 -7.28
C TYR A 117 8.35 11.39 -8.36
N LYS A 118 8.70 12.62 -7.97
CA LYS A 118 8.98 13.75 -8.88
C LYS A 118 10.10 13.48 -9.87
N ASN A 119 11.11 12.68 -9.51
CA ASN A 119 12.20 12.30 -10.41
C ASN A 119 11.99 10.94 -11.10
N GLY A 120 10.83 10.30 -10.91
CA GLY A 120 10.44 9.06 -11.57
C GLY A 120 11.12 7.78 -11.05
N THR A 121 11.79 7.82 -9.89
CA THR A 121 12.43 6.64 -9.28
C THR A 121 11.54 5.89 -8.29
N ALA A 122 10.41 6.46 -7.89
CA ALA A 122 9.29 5.79 -7.23
C ALA A 122 8.07 5.83 -8.17
N LYS A 123 7.46 4.67 -8.41
CA LYS A 123 6.28 4.53 -9.28
C LYS A 123 5.26 3.58 -8.66
N VAL A 124 3.99 3.87 -8.86
CA VAL A 124 2.86 3.01 -8.50
C VAL A 124 2.00 2.83 -9.74
N ILE A 125 1.60 1.59 -10.01
CA ILE A 125 0.72 1.21 -11.12
C ILE A 125 -0.36 0.31 -10.54
N ILE A 126 -1.62 0.74 -10.66
CA ILE A 126 -2.77 0.03 -10.10
C ILE A 126 -3.65 -0.48 -11.22
N GLN A 127 -3.79 -1.80 -11.28
CA GLN A 127 -4.57 -2.58 -12.25
C GLN A 127 -5.74 -3.32 -11.57
N GLY A 128 -5.95 -3.10 -10.28
CA GLY A 128 -7.05 -3.71 -9.55
C GLY A 128 -6.99 -3.43 -8.05
N GLY A 129 -7.93 -4.03 -7.32
CA GLY A 129 -8.02 -3.95 -5.87
C GLY A 129 -8.99 -2.89 -5.36
N THR A 130 -9.18 -2.90 -4.05
CA THR A 130 -10.10 -2.03 -3.31
C THR A 130 -9.33 -1.20 -2.30
N PHE A 131 -9.49 0.11 -2.36
CA PHE A 131 -8.79 1.09 -1.52
C PHE A 131 -9.80 1.79 -0.62
N ILE A 132 -9.67 1.63 0.70
CA ILE A 132 -10.64 2.19 1.65
C ILE A 132 -10.27 3.65 1.94
N ASN A 133 -11.22 4.56 1.68
CA ASN A 133 -11.13 6.00 1.88
C ASN A 133 -10.01 6.73 1.10
N PHE A 134 -9.40 6.05 0.14
CA PHE A 134 -8.33 6.58 -0.70
C PHE A 134 -8.70 6.43 -2.18
N ALA A 135 -8.72 7.55 -2.92
CA ALA A 135 -9.03 7.56 -4.34
C ALA A 135 -7.73 7.42 -5.16
N PRO A 136 -7.38 6.23 -5.69
CA PRO A 136 -6.11 6.02 -6.39
C PRO A 136 -5.97 6.81 -7.69
N SER A 137 -7.08 7.32 -8.24
CA SER A 137 -7.10 8.16 -9.45
C SER A 137 -7.06 9.66 -9.19
N ASN A 138 -7.05 10.07 -7.92
CA ASN A 138 -6.96 11.48 -7.52
C ASN A 138 -6.21 11.57 -6.18
N ASN A 139 -4.98 11.09 -6.17
CA ASN A 139 -4.15 11.04 -4.98
C ASN A 139 -3.63 12.43 -4.62
N SER A 140 -4.19 13.03 -3.57
CA SER A 140 -3.80 14.36 -3.11
C SER A 140 -2.40 14.43 -2.48
N ALA A 141 -1.85 13.32 -1.98
CA ALA A 141 -0.52 13.29 -1.35
C ALA A 141 0.60 13.67 -2.33
N GLU A 142 0.48 13.21 -3.58
CA GLU A 142 1.49 13.45 -4.62
C GLU A 142 1.21 14.71 -5.46
N GLY A 143 0.14 15.44 -5.13
CA GLY A 143 -0.34 16.62 -5.84
C GLY A 143 -1.66 16.36 -6.57
N ALA A 144 -2.42 17.44 -6.80
CA ALA A 144 -3.69 17.38 -7.52
C ALA A 144 -3.56 16.66 -8.86
N ASP A 145 -4.59 15.89 -9.22
CA ASP A 145 -4.68 15.13 -10.47
C ASP A 145 -3.64 13.99 -10.61
N THR A 146 -3.01 13.57 -9.51
CA THR A 146 -2.14 12.39 -9.54
C THR A 146 -2.98 11.12 -9.64
N ASN A 147 -2.75 10.37 -10.72
CA ASN A 147 -3.43 9.11 -11.01
C ASN A 147 -2.44 7.94 -10.97
N PHE A 148 -2.67 6.98 -10.06
CA PHE A 148 -1.93 5.73 -10.00
C PHE A 148 -2.59 4.58 -10.80
N VAL A 149 -3.81 4.79 -11.28
CA VAL A 149 -4.57 3.79 -12.04
C VAL A 149 -4.01 3.70 -13.46
N ALA A 150 -3.72 2.48 -13.89
CA ALA A 150 -3.18 2.21 -15.22
C ALA A 150 -4.21 2.48 -16.33
N ASP A 151 -3.73 2.76 -17.54
CA ASP A 151 -4.58 2.87 -18.73
C ASP A 151 -5.42 1.60 -18.93
N GLY A 152 -6.69 1.77 -19.33
CA GLY A 152 -7.65 0.67 -19.48
C GLY A 152 -8.29 0.19 -18.17
N TYR A 153 -8.07 0.93 -17.06
CA TYR A 153 -8.73 0.70 -15.77
C TYR A 153 -9.39 1.97 -15.24
N LYS A 154 -10.45 1.79 -14.46
CA LYS A 154 -11.22 2.87 -13.83
C LYS A 154 -11.50 2.62 -12.36
N VAL A 155 -11.78 3.69 -11.63
CA VAL A 155 -12.19 3.64 -10.22
C VAL A 155 -13.72 3.68 -10.10
N VAL A 156 -14.29 2.73 -9.35
CA VAL A 156 -15.70 2.69 -8.97
C VAL A 156 -15.82 2.95 -7.47
N PRO A 157 -16.26 4.14 -7.04
CA PRO A 157 -16.49 4.44 -5.63
C PRO A 157 -17.83 3.85 -5.14
N GLN A 158 -17.83 3.30 -3.93
CA GLN A 158 -19.05 2.85 -3.25
C GLN A 158 -19.00 3.26 -1.76
N THR A 159 -19.95 4.10 -1.35
CA THR A 159 -20.16 4.42 0.07
C THR A 159 -20.78 3.22 0.80
N GLN A 160 -20.14 2.81 1.88
CA GLN A 160 -20.58 1.72 2.75
C GLN A 160 -21.48 2.24 3.88
N THR A 161 -22.18 1.33 4.56
CA THR A 161 -23.09 1.66 5.66
C THR A 161 -22.40 2.33 6.86
N ASN A 162 -21.11 2.08 7.05
CA ASN A 162 -20.29 2.70 8.10
C ASN A 162 -19.73 4.09 7.71
N GLY A 163 -20.04 4.59 6.51
CA GLY A 163 -19.56 5.86 6.00
C GLY A 163 -18.24 5.79 5.22
N ASP A 164 -17.53 4.66 5.25
CA ASP A 164 -16.34 4.47 4.42
C ASP A 164 -16.70 4.52 2.94
N ILE A 165 -15.78 5.02 2.12
CA ILE A 165 -15.88 4.96 0.66
C ILE A 165 -14.86 3.95 0.17
N TRP A 166 -15.34 2.92 -0.51
CA TRP A 166 -14.48 1.92 -1.13
C TRP A 166 -14.25 2.32 -2.58
N TYR A 167 -13.00 2.56 -2.95
CA TYR A 167 -12.59 2.84 -4.32
C TYR A 167 -12.06 1.56 -4.95
N THR A 168 -12.87 0.93 -5.80
CA THR A 168 -12.48 -0.34 -6.44
C THR A 168 -11.97 -0.08 -7.85
N VAL A 169 -10.77 -0.58 -8.18
CA VAL A 169 -10.22 -0.49 -9.53
C VAL A 169 -10.62 -1.72 -10.33
N VAL A 170 -11.20 -1.49 -11.50
CA VAL A 170 -11.65 -2.53 -12.44
C VAL A 170 -11.20 -2.19 -13.85
N ALA A 171 -11.10 -3.18 -14.73
CA ALA A 171 -10.90 -2.94 -16.16
C ALA A 171 -12.07 -2.12 -16.72
N GLU A 172 -11.79 -1.24 -17.69
CA GLU A 172 -12.79 -0.35 -18.30
C GLU A 172 -13.90 -1.07 -19.06
#